data_AF-A0A1S8XS38-F1
#
_entry.id   AF-A0A1S8XS38-F1
#
_cell.length_a   1.000
_cell.length_b   1.000
_cell.length_c   1.000
_cell.angle_alpha   90.00
_cell.angle_beta   90.00
_cell.angle_gamma   90.00
#
_symmetry.space_group_name_H-M   'P 1'
#
loop_
_entity.id
_entity.type
_entity.pdbx_description
1 polymer ?
#
loop_
_entity_poly.entity_id
_entity_poly.type
_entity_poly.pdbx_seq_one_letter_code
_entity_poly.pdbx_strand_id
1 'polypeptide(L)'
;MTYNVDLRSALLPYLACPTGCLLAWPAAAASHHWWGSNPWAAAGITAAGGGLTALTWATGRARGVIRQRVATLLTASGSVWALGATIGAPWERPWLDVWAGGTVAASVAVAVMRLMAKANPDEQPARTTGGGLADAVAALRDARIGRPKIDGAKVKASITMPHGDTLSDVEGSRESIASALDVAPTAVRVHRDPDSVRTGRIEVVPVDQLRDTIPWAGPSAPGRSVGDAPLRFGIAEDGEQVGLWLTGRPGVRPATHVRATGMTGSGKTEWALVVMTDYLTRTDGALIVVDTVKRDQTVKPVKGGLTLLVTEDDHAEAFFDVLAEQVIPARTEALGREDLTEWMPGCSLSHLTVWVEESAAWSGHPALVQVAERARSAGISLVLSQQRWTHDRAPTSLRSQFATNVCFGIDSRDDPSLALSGETVDAGASPESWGSSKPGYLYIESPGIPTGRWPIPCRSELAQRADLAAAVTGWTAVRRPLDPVTARALAPVMPTDTVKPSPGPQPAADDDEDQEVPAMAARPGVNPNDPPDDVDPSQELDTTPTPRRFSLALPQQSSPEHARAILREHISALAAQGHTEVRPADLGDVLAATGYTAKWLSKALAELTAGNQPLLMAINRNGRYRILRTA
;
A
#
# COMPACT_ATOMS: atom_id res chain seq x y z
N MET A 1 32.55 18.88 34.77
CA MET A 1 32.82 17.49 34.32
C MET A 1 33.81 17.55 33.16
N THR A 2 35.06 17.17 33.41
CA THR A 2 36.13 17.09 32.40
C THR A 2 35.96 15.78 31.64
N TYR A 3 35.56 15.83 30.37
CA TYR A 3 35.53 14.65 29.52
C TYR A 3 36.95 14.31 29.07
N ASN A 4 37.57 13.33 29.72
CA ASN A 4 38.71 12.63 29.15
C ASN A 4 38.19 11.78 27.99
N VAL A 5 38.23 12.32 26.77
CA VAL A 5 38.12 11.49 25.57
C VAL A 5 39.41 10.68 25.50
N ASP A 6 39.32 9.40 25.86
CA ASP A 6 40.45 8.47 25.75
C ASP A 6 40.74 8.18 24.28
N LEU A 7 41.49 9.10 23.64
CA LEU A 7 41.94 9.04 22.25
C LEU A 7 42.65 7.71 21.91
N ARG A 8 43.20 7.00 22.92
CA ARG A 8 43.86 5.72 22.74
C ARG A 8 42.88 4.61 22.34
N SER A 9 41.64 4.64 22.84
CA SER A 9 40.61 3.65 22.54
C SER A 9 40.01 3.79 21.13
N ALA A 10 39.97 5.01 20.59
CA ALA A 10 39.37 5.30 19.28
C ALA A 10 40.31 5.00 18.09
N LEU A 11 41.63 5.12 18.29
CA LEU A 11 42.64 4.95 17.23
C LEU A 11 43.20 3.52 17.14
N LEU A 12 43.27 2.79 18.25
CA LEU A 12 43.76 1.40 18.32
C LEU A 12 43.23 0.50 17.18
N PRO A 13 41.93 0.52 16.86
CA PRO A 13 41.38 -0.38 15.86
C PRO A 13 41.81 -0.05 14.42
N TYR A 14 42.15 1.22 14.12
CA TYR A 14 42.62 1.66 12.81
C TYR A 14 44.13 1.42 12.62
N LEU A 15 44.88 1.31 13.72
CA LEU A 15 46.31 1.06 13.71
C LEU A 15 46.68 -0.43 13.64
N ALA A 16 45.73 -1.34 13.90
CA ALA A 16 45.99 -2.78 13.92
C ALA A 16 46.50 -3.33 12.56
N CYS A 17 45.86 -2.95 11.45
CA CYS A 17 46.28 -3.39 10.11
C CYS A 17 47.65 -2.84 9.69
N PRO A 18 47.91 -1.52 9.74
CA PRO A 18 49.22 -1.00 9.35
C PRO A 18 50.34 -1.52 10.25
N THR A 19 50.09 -1.70 11.55
CA THR A 19 51.08 -2.31 12.46
C THR A 19 51.37 -3.77 12.08
N GLY A 20 50.34 -4.56 11.77
CA GLY A 20 50.50 -5.94 11.32
C GLY A 20 51.28 -6.05 10.00
N CYS A 21 50.98 -5.20 9.03
CA CYS A 21 51.71 -5.15 7.75
C CYS A 21 53.18 -4.72 7.93
N LEU A 22 53.46 -3.78 8.83
CA LEU A 22 54.82 -3.38 9.17
C LEU A 22 55.62 -4.52 9.82
N LEU A 23 55.00 -5.29 10.71
CA LEU A 23 55.62 -6.46 11.35
C LEU A 23 55.77 -7.67 10.42
N ALA A 24 55.00 -7.74 9.34
CA ALA A 24 55.09 -8.82 8.37
C ALA A 24 56.43 -8.83 7.62
N TRP A 25 57.07 -7.67 7.41
CA TRP A 25 58.37 -7.56 6.74
C TRP A 25 59.53 -8.20 7.51
N PRO A 26 59.80 -7.85 8.79
CA PRO A 26 60.85 -8.51 9.56
C PRO A 26 60.55 -10.00 9.79
N ALA A 27 59.28 -10.38 9.91
CA ALA A 27 58.88 -11.79 10.00
C ALA A 27 59.21 -12.58 8.72
N ALA A 28 58.97 -11.98 7.54
CA ALA A 28 59.35 -12.57 6.27
C ALA A 28 60.88 -12.61 6.09
N ALA A 29 61.62 -11.62 6.60
CA ALA A 29 63.09 -11.61 6.55
C ALA A 29 63.69 -12.74 7.41
N ALA A 30 63.17 -12.95 8.62
CA ALA A 30 63.55 -14.08 9.46
C ALA A 30 63.18 -15.42 8.82
N SER A 31 61.98 -15.51 8.23
CA SER A 31 61.52 -16.71 7.53
C SER A 31 62.40 -17.04 6.33
N HIS A 32 62.78 -16.04 5.52
CA HIS A 32 63.71 -16.21 4.41
C HIS A 32 65.08 -16.70 4.88
N HIS A 33 65.60 -16.12 5.97
CA HIS A 33 66.89 -16.51 6.52
C HIS A 33 66.93 -17.98 6.98
N TRP A 34 65.86 -18.47 7.62
CA TRP A 34 65.81 -19.85 8.12
C TRP A 34 65.35 -20.88 7.10
N TRP A 35 64.54 -20.46 6.13
CA TRP A 35 63.78 -21.40 5.30
C TRP A 35 63.80 -21.10 3.79
N GLY A 36 64.44 -20.02 3.34
CA GLY A 36 64.38 -19.57 1.95
C GLY A 36 64.90 -20.58 0.92
N SER A 37 65.80 -21.48 1.32
CA SER A 37 66.31 -22.57 0.47
C SER A 37 65.62 -23.92 0.70
N ASN A 38 64.65 -24.01 1.61
CA ASN A 38 63.99 -25.26 1.99
C ASN A 38 62.64 -25.41 1.25
N PRO A 39 62.52 -26.32 0.27
CA PRO A 39 61.27 -26.51 -0.48
C PRO A 39 60.11 -27.02 0.38
N TRP A 40 60.39 -27.74 1.47
CA TRP A 40 59.36 -28.21 2.40
C TRP A 40 58.77 -27.09 3.25
N ALA A 41 59.56 -26.06 3.53
CA ALA A 41 59.06 -24.88 4.23
C ALA A 41 58.11 -24.07 3.34
N ALA A 42 58.40 -23.95 2.03
CA ALA A 42 57.48 -23.35 1.07
C ALA A 42 56.14 -24.11 0.99
N ALA A 43 56.18 -25.45 0.97
CA ALA A 43 54.97 -26.27 1.01
C ALA A 43 54.17 -26.08 2.31
N GLY A 44 54.86 -26.03 3.47
CA GLY A 44 54.25 -25.78 4.76
C GLY A 44 53.60 -24.40 4.89
N ILE A 45 54.28 -23.34 4.43
CA ILE A 45 53.75 -21.96 4.41
C ILE A 45 52.53 -21.87 3.47
N THR A 46 52.58 -22.55 2.33
CA THR A 46 51.43 -22.60 1.39
C THR A 46 50.22 -23.28 2.04
N ALA A 47 50.41 -24.43 2.70
CA ALA A 47 49.34 -25.13 3.40
C ALA A 47 48.77 -24.30 4.57
N ALA A 48 49.63 -23.64 5.35
CA ALA A 48 49.22 -22.77 6.45
C ALA A 48 48.45 -21.54 5.95
N GLY A 49 48.91 -20.90 4.87
CA GLY A 49 48.24 -19.76 4.24
C GLY A 49 46.87 -20.13 3.66
N GLY A 50 46.78 -21.29 2.99
CA GLY A 50 45.51 -21.85 2.52
C GLY A 50 44.55 -22.14 3.67
N GLY A 51 45.03 -22.77 4.75
CA GLY A 51 44.25 -23.04 5.95
C GLY A 51 43.75 -21.78 6.65
N LEU A 52 44.61 -20.76 6.79
CA LEU A 52 44.23 -19.47 7.40
C LEU A 52 43.20 -18.72 6.53
N THR A 53 43.33 -18.79 5.21
CA THR A 53 42.37 -18.20 4.27
C THR A 53 41.02 -18.91 4.37
N ALA A 54 40.99 -20.25 4.39
CA ALA A 54 39.77 -21.03 4.57
C ALA A 54 39.11 -20.76 5.93
N LEU A 55 39.90 -20.64 7.00
CA LEU A 55 39.41 -20.30 8.33
C LEU A 55 38.84 -18.87 8.37
N THR A 56 39.50 -17.91 7.71
CA THR A 56 39.01 -16.52 7.60
C THR A 56 37.67 -16.48 6.86
N TRP A 57 37.53 -17.25 5.77
CA TRP A 57 36.29 -17.38 5.05
C TRP A 57 35.17 -18.01 5.90
N ALA A 58 35.46 -19.10 6.60
CA ALA A 58 34.50 -19.82 7.43
C ALA A 58 34.01 -18.97 8.61
N THR A 59 34.94 -18.33 9.34
CA THR A 59 34.62 -17.48 10.51
C THR A 59 34.05 -16.12 10.12
N GLY A 60 34.33 -15.64 8.90
CA GLY A 60 33.81 -14.38 8.37
C GLY A 60 32.32 -14.40 8.02
N ARG A 61 31.71 -15.58 7.85
CA ARG A 61 30.27 -15.73 7.53
C ARG A 61 29.36 -14.98 8.49
N ALA A 62 29.73 -14.88 9.77
CA ALA A 62 28.93 -14.23 10.80
C ALA A 62 28.99 -12.69 10.79
N ARG A 63 29.78 -12.06 9.91
CA ARG A 63 30.11 -10.62 9.97
C ARG A 63 29.73 -9.81 8.72
N GLY A 64 28.88 -10.39 7.85
CA GLY A 64 28.39 -9.77 6.62
C GLY A 64 29.26 -10.03 5.39
N VAL A 65 28.64 -10.06 4.20
CA VAL A 65 29.25 -10.52 2.93
C VAL A 65 30.46 -9.68 2.52
N ILE A 66 30.37 -8.35 2.63
CA ILE A 66 31.46 -7.45 2.25
C ILE A 66 32.67 -7.66 3.17
N ARG A 67 32.46 -7.70 4.48
CA ARG A 67 33.54 -7.87 5.47
C ARG A 67 34.17 -9.27 5.38
N GLN A 68 33.37 -10.30 5.11
CA GLN A 68 33.88 -11.66 4.87
C GLN A 68 34.79 -11.70 3.64
N ARG A 69 34.35 -11.14 2.50
CA ARG A 69 35.10 -11.17 1.24
C ARG A 69 36.40 -10.38 1.34
N VAL A 70 36.36 -9.16 1.89
CA VAL A 70 37.56 -8.32 2.02
C VAL A 70 38.55 -8.91 3.02
N ALA A 71 38.10 -9.43 4.17
CA ALA A 71 39.00 -10.10 5.13
C ALA A 71 39.66 -11.34 4.50
N THR A 72 38.90 -12.16 3.77
CA THR A 72 39.44 -13.35 3.09
C THR A 72 40.45 -12.97 2.02
N LEU A 73 40.16 -11.93 1.23
CA LEU A 73 41.07 -11.43 0.19
C LEU A 73 42.38 -10.89 0.77
N LEU A 74 42.31 -10.15 1.87
CA LEU A 74 43.51 -9.62 2.56
C LEU A 74 44.36 -10.76 3.14
N THR A 75 43.73 -11.77 3.75
CA THR A 75 44.45 -12.96 4.25
C THR A 75 45.10 -13.75 3.12
N ALA A 76 44.39 -13.96 2.02
CA ALA A 76 44.93 -14.66 0.85
C ALA A 76 46.12 -13.89 0.25
N SER A 77 45.97 -12.58 0.04
CA SER A 77 47.02 -11.72 -0.52
C SER A 77 48.25 -11.66 0.38
N GLY A 78 48.05 -11.53 1.70
CA GLY A 78 49.14 -11.57 2.68
C GLY A 78 49.86 -12.91 2.72
N SER A 79 49.12 -14.02 2.58
CA SER A 79 49.69 -15.38 2.54
C SER A 79 50.54 -15.62 1.29
N VAL A 80 50.04 -15.17 0.12
CA VAL A 80 50.79 -15.24 -1.15
C VAL A 80 52.05 -14.38 -1.09
N TRP A 81 51.94 -13.17 -0.55
CA TRP A 81 53.12 -12.32 -0.38
C TRP A 81 54.14 -12.92 0.59
N ALA A 82 53.72 -13.46 1.73
CA ALA A 82 54.62 -14.07 2.71
C ALA A 82 55.36 -15.28 2.14
N LEU A 83 54.69 -16.11 1.34
CA LEU A 83 55.30 -17.22 0.61
C LEU A 83 56.38 -16.71 -0.36
N GLY A 84 56.02 -15.73 -1.21
CA GLY A 84 56.93 -15.14 -2.19
C GLY A 84 58.14 -14.48 -1.55
N ALA A 85 57.93 -13.69 -0.49
CA ALA A 85 58.97 -13.01 0.26
C ALA A 85 59.90 -13.98 1.03
N THR A 86 59.37 -15.13 1.48
CA THR A 86 60.19 -16.17 2.12
C THR A 86 61.11 -16.86 1.13
N ILE A 87 60.67 -17.08 -0.11
CA ILE A 87 61.47 -17.76 -1.15
C ILE A 87 62.43 -16.77 -1.82
N GLY A 88 61.91 -15.64 -2.29
CA GLY A 88 62.63 -14.68 -3.13
C GLY A 88 63.28 -13.53 -2.37
N ALA A 89 63.30 -13.57 -1.04
CA ALA A 89 63.73 -12.52 -0.13
C ALA A 89 62.82 -11.27 -0.11
N PRO A 90 62.50 -10.69 1.07
CA PRO A 90 61.58 -9.55 1.17
C PRO A 90 62.18 -8.20 0.75
N TRP A 91 63.49 -8.13 0.50
CA TRP A 91 64.19 -6.92 0.01
C TRP A 91 64.37 -6.90 -1.50
N GLU A 92 64.13 -8.02 -2.19
CA GLU A 92 64.22 -8.09 -3.64
C GLU A 92 62.91 -7.65 -4.30
N ARG A 93 63.03 -7.15 -5.53
CA ARG A 93 61.86 -6.88 -6.38
C ARG A 93 61.37 -8.18 -7.02
N PRO A 94 60.05 -8.43 -7.09
CA PRO A 94 58.95 -7.50 -6.81
C PRO A 94 58.42 -7.50 -5.37
N TRP A 95 58.96 -8.33 -4.46
CA TRP A 95 58.36 -8.55 -3.13
C TRP A 95 58.37 -7.30 -2.25
N LEU A 96 59.42 -6.48 -2.33
CA LEU A 96 59.50 -5.20 -1.65
C LEU A 96 58.43 -4.20 -2.15
N ASP A 97 58.23 -4.13 -3.47
CA ASP A 97 57.27 -3.22 -4.09
C ASP A 97 55.82 -3.65 -3.78
N VAL A 98 55.56 -4.96 -3.81
CA VAL A 98 54.26 -5.55 -3.43
C VAL A 98 53.97 -5.34 -1.94
N TRP A 99 54.98 -5.40 -1.07
CA TRP A 99 54.81 -5.09 0.35
C TRP A 99 54.47 -3.62 0.58
N ALA A 100 55.22 -2.71 -0.02
CA ALA A 100 55.03 -1.27 0.14
C ALA A 100 53.66 -0.81 -0.39
N GLY A 101 53.30 -1.23 -1.61
CA GLY A 101 52.00 -0.92 -2.21
C GLY A 101 50.84 -1.65 -1.52
N GLY A 102 51.02 -2.93 -1.19
CA GLY A 102 50.02 -3.76 -0.53
C GLY A 102 49.69 -3.30 0.88
N THR A 103 50.67 -2.80 1.64
CA THR A 103 50.45 -2.26 3.00
C THR A 103 49.55 -1.03 2.99
N VAL A 104 49.76 -0.11 2.04
CA VAL A 104 48.91 1.09 1.88
C VAL A 104 47.51 0.68 1.47
N ALA A 105 47.38 -0.19 0.46
CA ALA A 105 46.08 -0.65 -0.03
C ALA A 105 45.28 -1.40 1.05
N ALA A 106 45.91 -2.31 1.80
CA ALA A 106 45.28 -3.05 2.89
C ALA A 106 44.83 -2.14 4.04
N SER A 107 45.67 -1.16 4.42
CA SER A 107 45.36 -0.22 5.49
C SER A 107 44.18 0.69 5.12
N VAL A 108 44.13 1.17 3.87
CA VAL A 108 43.01 1.97 3.35
C VAL A 108 41.74 1.12 3.28
N ALA A 109 41.81 -0.11 2.76
CA ALA A 109 40.65 -1.01 2.69
C ALA A 109 40.04 -1.29 4.07
N VAL A 110 40.86 -1.54 5.10
CA VAL A 110 40.39 -1.75 6.47
C VAL A 110 39.83 -0.46 7.09
N ALA A 111 40.43 0.70 6.82
CA ALA A 111 39.92 1.99 7.28
C ALA A 111 38.53 2.30 6.68
N VAL A 112 38.36 2.11 5.36
CA VAL A 112 37.08 2.27 4.66
C VAL A 112 36.02 1.32 5.21
N MET A 113 36.34 0.03 5.38
CA MET A 113 35.40 -0.94 5.97
C MET A 113 34.95 -0.55 7.39
N ARG A 114 35.83 0.02 8.20
CA ARG A 114 35.51 0.45 9.56
C ARG A 114 34.69 1.74 9.58
N LEU A 115 34.93 2.65 8.63
CA LEU A 115 34.12 3.86 8.45
C LEU A 115 32.71 3.51 7.99
N MET A 116 32.56 2.61 7.03
CA MET A 116 31.25 2.10 6.59
C MET A 116 30.47 1.44 7.74
N ALA A 117 31.15 0.65 8.58
CA ALA A 117 30.51 0.02 9.73
C ALA A 117 30.12 0.99 10.86
N LYS A 118 30.73 2.18 10.94
CA LYS A 118 30.32 3.24 11.88
C LYS A 118 29.18 4.10 11.35
N ALA A 119 29.00 4.18 10.03
CA ALA A 119 27.89 4.89 9.40
C ALA A 119 26.54 4.16 9.54
N ASN A 120 26.56 2.84 9.80
CA ASN A 120 25.39 1.99 10.04
C ASN A 120 25.39 1.39 11.46
N PRO A 121 25.16 2.18 12.54
CA PRO A 121 25.17 1.66 13.91
C PRO A 121 23.96 0.77 14.28
N ASP A 122 22.90 0.75 13.46
CA ASP A 122 21.67 -0.04 13.70
C ASP A 122 21.67 -1.44 13.05
N GLU A 123 22.77 -1.88 12.44
CA GLU A 123 22.94 -3.29 12.09
C GLU A 123 23.24 -4.11 13.36
N GLN A 124 22.20 -4.39 14.14
CA GLN A 124 22.16 -5.63 14.92
C GLN A 124 22.39 -6.79 13.94
N PRO A 125 23.07 -7.88 14.37
CA PRO A 125 23.27 -9.04 13.51
C PRO A 125 21.89 -9.61 13.19
N ALA A 126 21.34 -9.18 12.06
CA ALA A 126 20.22 -9.82 11.44
C ALA A 126 20.64 -11.28 11.30
N ARG A 127 19.95 -12.16 12.02
CA ARG A 127 19.75 -13.52 11.52
C ARG A 127 19.38 -13.33 10.07
N THR A 128 20.24 -13.77 9.17
CA THR A 128 20.05 -13.71 7.74
C THR A 128 18.77 -14.45 7.39
N THR A 129 17.68 -13.70 7.34
CA THR A 129 16.49 -14.00 6.57
C THR A 129 16.42 -12.95 5.48
N GLY A 130 16.71 -13.41 4.26
CA GLY A 130 16.40 -12.87 2.93
C GLY A 130 16.29 -11.35 2.75
N GLY A 131 17.12 -10.80 1.87
CA GLY A 131 16.88 -9.45 1.34
C GLY A 131 17.90 -8.91 0.35
N GLY A 132 18.99 -9.64 0.06
CA GLY A 132 19.92 -9.24 -0.99
C GLY A 132 19.46 -9.70 -2.37
N LEU A 133 19.64 -8.87 -3.40
CA LEU A 133 19.51 -9.24 -4.82
C LEU A 133 20.26 -10.56 -5.13
N ALA A 134 21.40 -10.81 -4.48
CA ALA A 134 22.17 -12.04 -4.62
C ALA A 134 21.51 -13.27 -3.96
N ASP A 135 20.75 -13.10 -2.88
CA ASP A 135 20.00 -14.19 -2.22
C ASP A 135 18.69 -14.47 -2.98
N ALA A 136 18.02 -13.45 -3.51
CA ALA A 136 16.88 -13.59 -4.40
C ALA A 136 17.28 -14.29 -5.72
N VAL A 137 18.42 -13.90 -6.31
CA VAL A 137 19.01 -14.56 -7.48
C VAL A 137 19.53 -15.97 -7.14
N ALA A 138 19.97 -16.22 -5.90
CA ALA A 138 20.36 -17.55 -5.44
C ALA A 138 19.17 -18.49 -5.22
N ALA A 139 18.07 -18.00 -4.62
CA ALA A 139 16.81 -18.74 -4.45
C ALA A 139 16.17 -19.08 -5.81
N LEU A 140 16.37 -18.22 -6.81
CA LEU A 140 15.93 -18.46 -8.19
C LEU A 140 16.96 -19.20 -9.05
N ARG A 141 18.15 -19.50 -8.53
CA ARG A 141 19.27 -20.08 -9.31
C ARG A 141 18.98 -21.48 -9.82
N ASP A 142 18.21 -22.24 -9.04
CA ASP A 142 17.77 -23.59 -9.36
C ASP A 142 16.29 -23.66 -9.79
N ALA A 143 15.59 -22.51 -9.78
CA ALA A 143 14.22 -22.41 -10.28
C ALA A 143 14.22 -22.51 -11.80
N ARG A 144 13.39 -23.40 -12.35
CA ARG A 144 13.21 -23.50 -13.80
C ARG A 144 12.22 -22.43 -14.23
N ILE A 145 12.73 -21.36 -14.81
CA ILE A 145 11.92 -20.33 -15.47
C ILE A 145 11.70 -20.77 -16.91
N GLY A 146 10.43 -20.98 -17.28
CA GLY A 146 10.03 -21.26 -18.66
C GLY A 146 10.28 -20.06 -19.56
N ARG A 147 10.26 -20.28 -20.89
CA ARG A 147 10.47 -19.18 -21.85
C ARG A 147 9.43 -18.07 -21.62
N PRO A 148 9.85 -16.81 -21.42
CA PRO A 148 8.92 -15.72 -21.24
C PRO A 148 8.09 -15.52 -22.51
N LYS A 149 6.78 -15.32 -22.33
CA LYS A 149 5.85 -14.96 -23.39
C LYS A 149 5.48 -13.49 -23.22
N ILE A 150 5.66 -12.71 -24.27
CA ILE A 150 5.20 -11.33 -24.35
C ILE A 150 3.74 -11.34 -24.80
N ASP A 151 2.88 -10.65 -24.06
CA ASP A 151 1.44 -10.57 -24.28
C ASP A 151 1.01 -9.10 -24.11
N GLY A 152 1.11 -8.33 -25.21
CA GLY A 152 0.95 -6.87 -25.16
C GLY A 152 2.02 -6.21 -24.29
N ALA A 153 1.59 -5.39 -23.31
CA ALA A 153 2.48 -4.74 -22.34
C ALA A 153 2.95 -5.65 -21.19
N LYS A 154 2.57 -6.94 -21.22
CA LYS A 154 2.81 -7.90 -20.13
C LYS A 154 3.86 -8.93 -20.53
N VAL A 155 4.77 -9.24 -19.62
CA VAL A 155 5.72 -10.36 -19.76
C VAL A 155 5.32 -11.46 -18.77
N LYS A 156 5.01 -12.65 -19.28
CA LYS A 156 4.60 -13.80 -18.48
C LYS A 156 5.65 -14.90 -18.55
N ALA A 157 6.09 -15.41 -17.41
CA ALA A 157 7.02 -16.53 -17.33
C ALA A 157 6.50 -17.59 -16.34
N SER A 158 6.43 -18.85 -16.76
CA SER A 158 6.14 -19.96 -15.84
C SER A 158 7.35 -20.22 -14.96
N ILE A 159 7.15 -20.46 -13.67
CA ILE A 159 8.23 -20.79 -12.73
C ILE A 159 7.95 -22.15 -12.09
N THR A 160 9.01 -22.93 -11.88
CA THR A 160 8.98 -24.18 -11.12
C THR A 160 10.12 -24.19 -10.13
N MET A 161 9.80 -24.20 -8.85
CA MET A 161 10.75 -24.24 -7.74
C MET A 161 11.37 -25.64 -7.60
N PRO A 162 12.62 -25.76 -7.13
CA PRO A 162 13.23 -27.05 -6.76
C PRO A 162 12.46 -27.73 -5.62
N HIS A 163 12.76 -29.01 -5.35
CA HIS A 163 12.09 -29.75 -4.29
C HIS A 163 12.53 -29.21 -2.92
N GLY A 164 11.56 -28.87 -2.06
CA GLY A 164 11.82 -28.32 -0.72
C GLY A 164 11.49 -26.82 -0.61
N ASP A 165 11.55 -26.10 -1.74
CA ASP A 165 11.21 -24.67 -1.81
C ASP A 165 9.78 -24.48 -2.32
N THR A 166 9.23 -23.28 -2.13
CA THR A 166 7.85 -22.97 -2.52
C THR A 166 7.75 -21.62 -3.21
N LEU A 167 6.60 -21.32 -3.80
CA LEU A 167 6.37 -20.02 -4.43
C LEU A 167 6.40 -18.84 -3.46
N SER A 168 6.22 -19.05 -2.15
CA SER A 168 6.32 -17.97 -1.16
C SER A 168 7.71 -17.32 -1.15
N ASP A 169 8.75 -18.08 -1.49
CA ASP A 169 10.13 -17.57 -1.55
C ASP A 169 10.28 -16.57 -2.71
N VAL A 170 9.55 -16.79 -3.80
CA VAL A 170 9.48 -15.89 -4.95
C VAL A 170 8.66 -14.64 -4.62
N GLU A 171 7.53 -14.81 -3.92
CA GLU A 171 6.70 -13.70 -3.44
C GLU A 171 7.48 -12.77 -2.51
N GLY A 172 8.24 -13.33 -1.55
CA GLY A 172 9.12 -12.57 -0.66
C GLY A 172 10.29 -11.88 -1.37
N SER A 173 10.61 -12.28 -2.60
CA SER A 173 11.71 -11.72 -3.41
C SER A 173 11.25 -10.69 -4.45
N ARG A 174 9.96 -10.32 -4.48
CA ARG A 174 9.38 -9.46 -5.52
C ARG A 174 10.04 -8.10 -5.66
N GLU A 175 10.41 -7.43 -4.57
CA GLU A 175 11.14 -6.15 -4.62
C GLU A 175 12.51 -6.29 -5.27
N SER A 176 13.21 -7.41 -5.01
CA SER A 176 14.49 -7.70 -5.65
C SER A 176 14.33 -7.97 -7.15
N ILE A 177 13.27 -8.69 -7.54
CA ILE A 177 12.94 -8.93 -8.95
C ILE A 177 12.59 -7.59 -9.65
N ALA A 178 11.78 -6.75 -9.00
CA ALA A 178 11.41 -5.44 -9.52
C ALA A 178 12.62 -4.54 -9.70
N SER A 179 13.52 -4.49 -8.70
CA SER A 179 14.79 -3.77 -8.79
C SER A 179 15.69 -4.30 -9.90
N ALA A 180 15.75 -5.62 -10.12
CA ALA A 180 16.57 -6.22 -11.17
C ALA A 180 16.08 -5.86 -12.58
N LEU A 181 14.77 -5.67 -12.73
CA LEU A 181 14.10 -5.37 -14.00
C LEU A 181 13.87 -3.87 -14.21
N ASP A 182 14.27 -3.03 -13.25
CA ASP A 182 14.01 -1.59 -13.22
C ASP A 182 12.52 -1.24 -13.41
N VAL A 183 11.66 -1.93 -12.68
CA VAL A 183 10.20 -1.70 -12.67
C VAL A 183 9.69 -1.42 -11.26
N ALA A 184 8.49 -0.84 -11.15
CA ALA A 184 7.84 -0.65 -9.87
C ALA A 184 7.58 -2.01 -9.17
N PRO A 185 7.65 -2.13 -7.84
CA PRO A 185 7.32 -3.36 -7.13
C PRO A 185 5.91 -3.90 -7.44
N THR A 186 4.96 -3.00 -7.67
CA THR A 186 3.57 -3.29 -8.08
C THR A 186 3.45 -3.88 -9.50
N ALA A 187 4.50 -3.75 -10.32
CA ALA A 187 4.56 -4.30 -11.67
C ALA A 187 4.84 -5.81 -11.69
N VAL A 188 5.42 -6.36 -10.61
CA VAL A 188 5.76 -7.78 -10.50
C VAL A 188 4.67 -8.51 -9.71
N ARG A 189 4.05 -9.51 -10.34
CA ARG A 189 2.99 -10.34 -9.74
C ARG A 189 3.37 -11.80 -9.79
N VAL A 190 2.99 -12.53 -8.75
CA VAL A 190 3.21 -13.98 -8.66
C VAL A 190 1.85 -14.66 -8.54
N HIS A 191 1.57 -15.52 -9.51
CA HIS A 191 0.35 -16.31 -9.58
C HIS A 191 0.67 -17.75 -9.19
N ARG A 192 0.06 -18.24 -8.12
CA ARG A 192 0.19 -19.64 -7.69
C ARG A 192 -0.59 -20.58 -8.60
N ASP A 193 -0.06 -21.78 -8.78
CA ASP A 193 -0.80 -22.89 -9.38
C ASP A 193 -1.63 -23.59 -8.28
N PRO A 194 -2.97 -23.71 -8.43
CA PRO A 194 -3.80 -24.38 -7.42
C PRO A 194 -3.42 -25.85 -7.23
N ASP A 195 -2.82 -26.49 -8.23
CA ASP A 195 -2.49 -27.92 -8.19
C ASP A 195 -1.08 -28.19 -7.62
N SER A 196 -0.25 -27.15 -7.40
CA SER A 196 1.11 -27.35 -6.89
C SER A 196 1.71 -26.11 -6.23
N VAL A 197 2.22 -26.32 -5.00
CA VAL A 197 2.91 -25.28 -4.19
C VAL A 197 4.27 -24.84 -4.76
N ARG A 198 4.76 -25.54 -5.78
CA ARG A 198 6.08 -25.31 -6.42
C ARG A 198 5.98 -24.65 -7.79
N THR A 199 4.81 -24.66 -8.40
CA THR A 199 4.62 -24.20 -9.78
C THR A 199 3.73 -22.97 -9.79
N GLY A 200 3.95 -22.09 -10.76
CA GLY A 200 3.09 -20.94 -10.99
C GLY A 200 3.63 -20.07 -12.11
N ARG A 201 3.24 -18.79 -12.09
CA ARG A 201 3.59 -17.82 -13.13
C ARG A 201 3.97 -16.48 -12.52
N ILE A 202 5.09 -15.93 -12.97
CA ILE A 202 5.45 -14.54 -12.75
C ILE A 202 4.92 -13.71 -13.92
N GLU A 203 4.30 -12.58 -13.61
CA GLU A 203 3.85 -11.59 -14.58
C GLU A 203 4.51 -10.25 -14.24
N VAL A 204 5.12 -9.62 -15.23
CA VAL A 204 5.76 -8.30 -15.10
C VAL A 204 5.12 -7.34 -16.09
N VAL A 205 4.70 -6.17 -15.61
CA VAL A 205 4.09 -5.12 -16.44
C VAL A 205 4.90 -3.83 -16.33
N PRO A 206 5.89 -3.62 -17.21
CA PRO A 206 6.89 -2.56 -17.05
C PRO A 206 6.31 -1.14 -17.12
N VAL A 207 5.22 -0.96 -17.87
CA VAL A 207 4.60 0.35 -18.10
C VAL A 207 3.18 0.34 -17.52
N ASP A 208 2.91 1.29 -16.63
CA ASP A 208 1.59 1.53 -16.03
C ASP A 208 0.59 1.99 -17.09
N GLN A 209 -0.23 1.06 -17.60
CA GLN A 209 -1.25 1.32 -18.62
C GLN A 209 -2.43 2.13 -18.08
N LEU A 210 -2.55 2.26 -16.76
CA LEU A 210 -3.68 2.90 -16.11
C LEU A 210 -3.38 4.35 -15.72
N ARG A 211 -2.19 4.87 -16.02
CA ARG A 211 -1.70 6.19 -15.52
C ARG A 211 -2.59 7.36 -15.90
N ASP A 212 -3.24 7.27 -17.06
CA ASP A 212 -4.11 8.30 -17.60
C ASP A 212 -5.54 8.09 -17.11
N THR A 213 -6.27 9.19 -16.86
CA THR A 213 -7.67 9.11 -16.44
C THR A 213 -8.52 8.55 -17.57
N ILE A 214 -9.40 7.61 -17.25
CA ILE A 214 -10.29 6.98 -18.22
C ILE A 214 -11.62 7.73 -18.21
N PRO A 215 -12.03 8.37 -19.33
CA PRO A 215 -13.32 9.05 -19.39
C PRO A 215 -14.47 8.03 -19.35
N TRP A 216 -15.58 8.42 -18.71
CA TRP A 216 -16.77 7.59 -18.64
C TRP A 216 -17.40 7.39 -20.02
N ALA A 217 -17.59 6.14 -20.41
CA ALA A 217 -18.13 5.76 -21.72
C ALA A 217 -19.67 5.77 -21.78
N GLY A 218 -20.34 6.15 -20.69
CA GLY A 218 -21.79 6.06 -20.53
C GLY A 218 -22.26 4.73 -19.91
N PRO A 219 -23.58 4.57 -19.73
CA PRO A 219 -24.18 3.35 -19.16
C PRO A 219 -23.84 2.11 -20.00
N SER A 220 -23.55 0.98 -19.36
CA SER A 220 -23.06 -0.24 -20.04
C SER A 220 -24.15 -1.10 -20.66
N ALA A 221 -25.33 -1.21 -20.02
CA ALA A 221 -26.47 -1.94 -20.56
C ALA A 221 -27.79 -1.34 -20.03
N PRO A 222 -28.06 -0.08 -20.38
CA PRO A 222 -29.28 0.60 -19.95
C PRO A 222 -30.52 -0.08 -20.54
N GLY A 223 -31.61 -0.12 -19.78
CA GLY A 223 -32.84 -0.82 -20.18
C GLY A 223 -32.77 -2.35 -20.12
N ARG A 224 -31.66 -2.95 -19.66
CA ARG A 224 -31.59 -4.38 -19.33
C ARG A 224 -31.83 -4.62 -17.83
N SER A 225 -32.12 -5.86 -17.46
CA SER A 225 -32.16 -6.27 -16.06
C SER A 225 -30.78 -6.19 -15.40
N VAL A 226 -30.74 -5.86 -14.10
CA VAL A 226 -29.52 -5.91 -13.29
C VAL A 226 -28.90 -7.31 -13.30
N GLY A 227 -29.69 -8.38 -13.43
CA GLY A 227 -29.18 -9.76 -13.41
C GLY A 227 -28.64 -10.28 -14.74
N ASP A 228 -28.88 -9.55 -15.84
CA ASP A 228 -28.55 -9.98 -17.21
C ASP A 228 -27.21 -9.45 -17.74
N ALA A 229 -26.67 -8.40 -17.12
CA ALA A 229 -25.40 -7.80 -17.49
C ALA A 229 -24.70 -7.23 -16.24
N PRO A 230 -23.36 -7.29 -16.14
CA PRO A 230 -22.66 -6.72 -15.01
C PRO A 230 -22.79 -5.20 -15.02
N LEU A 231 -22.64 -4.59 -13.84
CA LEU A 231 -22.49 -3.15 -13.71
C LEU A 231 -21.10 -2.73 -14.18
N ARG A 232 -21.03 -1.57 -14.82
CA ARG A 232 -19.77 -0.95 -15.19
C ARG A 232 -18.95 -0.67 -13.94
N PHE A 233 -17.68 -1.11 -13.94
CA PHE A 233 -16.82 -1.00 -12.77
C PHE A 233 -15.49 -0.33 -13.07
N GLY A 234 -14.78 -0.74 -14.13
CA GLY A 234 -13.54 -0.10 -14.56
C GLY A 234 -12.82 -0.87 -15.66
N ILE A 235 -11.59 -0.47 -15.94
CA ILE A 235 -10.72 -1.13 -16.92
C ILE A 235 -9.51 -1.70 -16.18
N ALA A 236 -9.22 -2.97 -16.41
CA ALA A 236 -8.02 -3.64 -15.90
C ALA A 236 -6.77 -3.19 -16.68
N GLU A 237 -5.59 -3.41 -16.11
CA GLU A 237 -4.32 -3.04 -16.75
C GLU A 237 -4.06 -3.73 -18.11
N ASP A 238 -4.73 -4.84 -18.42
CA ASP A 238 -4.71 -5.44 -19.78
C ASP A 238 -5.72 -4.82 -20.76
N GLY A 239 -6.43 -3.77 -20.36
CA GLY A 239 -7.45 -3.11 -21.16
C GLY A 239 -8.82 -3.80 -21.13
N GLU A 240 -8.95 -4.94 -20.44
CA GLU A 240 -10.24 -5.62 -20.32
C GLU A 240 -11.18 -4.85 -19.39
N GLN A 241 -12.46 -4.75 -19.77
CA GLN A 241 -13.48 -4.21 -18.89
C GLN A 241 -13.74 -5.16 -17.73
N VAL A 242 -13.67 -4.63 -16.53
CA VAL A 242 -14.09 -5.32 -15.32
C VAL A 242 -15.52 -4.90 -15.01
N GLY A 243 -16.36 -5.90 -14.72
CA GLY A 243 -17.76 -5.72 -14.39
C GLY A 243 -18.09 -6.22 -12.99
N LEU A 244 -19.03 -5.55 -12.33
CA LEU A 244 -19.52 -5.92 -11.00
C LEU A 244 -20.88 -6.60 -11.11
N TRP A 245 -20.96 -7.86 -10.68
CA TRP A 245 -22.23 -8.57 -10.53
C TRP A 245 -22.72 -8.46 -9.08
N LEU A 246 -23.88 -7.84 -8.87
CA LEU A 246 -24.53 -7.83 -7.56
C LEU A 246 -25.39 -9.09 -7.34
N THR A 247 -26.03 -9.55 -8.42
CA THR A 247 -27.01 -10.65 -8.38
C THR A 247 -26.36 -12.00 -8.60
N GLY A 248 -26.97 -13.02 -7.99
CA GLY A 248 -26.66 -14.41 -8.25
C GLY A 248 -27.12 -14.85 -9.64
N ARG A 249 -26.58 -15.99 -10.05
CA ARG A 249 -27.08 -16.81 -11.14
C ARG A 249 -26.80 -18.27 -10.76
N PRO A 250 -27.84 -19.11 -10.53
CA PRO A 250 -27.68 -20.49 -10.10
C PRO A 250 -26.65 -21.26 -10.93
N GLY A 251 -25.73 -21.95 -10.27
CA GLY A 251 -24.67 -22.75 -10.90
C GLY A 251 -23.56 -21.94 -11.59
N VAL A 252 -23.64 -20.61 -11.65
CA VAL A 252 -22.65 -19.74 -12.31
C VAL A 252 -21.95 -18.84 -11.30
N ARG A 253 -22.70 -18.12 -10.47
CA ARG A 253 -22.15 -17.21 -9.45
C ARG A 253 -23.17 -16.98 -8.32
N PRO A 254 -22.74 -16.85 -7.07
CA PRO A 254 -23.61 -16.42 -5.97
C PRO A 254 -23.91 -14.91 -6.03
N ALA A 255 -25.04 -14.50 -5.44
CA ALA A 255 -25.28 -13.09 -5.11
C ALA A 255 -24.29 -12.60 -4.04
N THR A 256 -24.00 -11.30 -4.04
CA THR A 256 -22.92 -10.73 -3.21
C THR A 256 -23.31 -9.42 -2.52
N HIS A 257 -22.61 -9.14 -1.43
CA HIS A 257 -22.51 -7.83 -0.81
C HIS A 257 -21.13 -7.25 -1.10
N VAL A 258 -21.07 -5.93 -1.24
CA VAL A 258 -19.86 -5.21 -1.63
C VAL A 258 -19.34 -4.40 -0.45
N ARG A 259 -18.06 -4.57 -0.13
CA ARG A 259 -17.33 -3.61 0.68
C ARG A 259 -16.42 -2.77 -0.19
N ALA A 260 -16.48 -1.45 -0.01
CA ALA A 260 -15.63 -0.49 -0.69
C ALA A 260 -14.72 0.22 0.31
N THR A 261 -13.41 0.12 0.09
CA THR A 261 -12.36 0.66 0.97
C THR A 261 -11.52 1.68 0.22
N GLY A 262 -11.15 2.76 0.87
CA GLY A 262 -10.24 3.75 0.29
C GLY A 262 -10.17 5.00 1.14
N MET A 263 -8.99 5.63 1.16
CA MET A 263 -8.81 6.91 1.85
C MET A 263 -9.53 8.05 1.10
N THR A 264 -9.67 9.20 1.74
CA THR A 264 -10.23 10.39 1.08
C THR A 264 -9.35 10.80 -0.12
N GLY A 265 -9.99 11.12 -1.25
CA GLY A 265 -9.28 11.47 -2.50
C GLY A 265 -8.84 10.28 -3.36
N SER A 266 -9.05 9.03 -2.92
CA SER A 266 -8.67 7.83 -3.68
C SER A 266 -9.56 7.52 -4.91
N GLY A 267 -10.66 8.27 -5.11
CA GLY A 267 -11.61 8.06 -6.21
C GLY A 267 -12.84 7.20 -5.88
N LYS A 268 -12.98 6.72 -4.64
CA LYS A 268 -14.12 5.89 -4.18
C LYS A 268 -15.49 6.50 -4.47
N THR A 269 -15.68 7.80 -4.20
CA THR A 269 -16.96 8.49 -4.39
C THR A 269 -17.33 8.62 -5.87
N GLU A 270 -16.38 8.97 -6.72
CA GLU A 270 -16.62 9.11 -8.16
C GLU A 270 -16.94 7.76 -8.81
N TRP A 271 -16.26 6.69 -8.39
CA TRP A 271 -16.63 5.33 -8.77
C TRP A 271 -18.04 4.95 -8.29
N ALA A 272 -18.38 5.26 -7.04
CA ALA A 272 -19.71 4.95 -6.49
C ALA A 272 -20.81 5.58 -7.34
N LEU A 273 -20.64 6.83 -7.75
CA LEU A 273 -21.59 7.54 -8.61
C LEU A 273 -21.73 6.91 -10.00
N VAL A 274 -20.65 6.42 -10.60
CA VAL A 274 -20.68 5.68 -11.88
C VAL A 274 -21.46 4.37 -11.73
N VAL A 275 -21.19 3.59 -10.69
CA VAL A 275 -21.88 2.31 -10.43
C VAL A 275 -23.36 2.53 -10.13
N MET A 276 -23.69 3.52 -9.28
CA MET A 276 -25.07 3.90 -8.97
C MET A 276 -25.81 4.33 -10.23
N THR A 277 -25.18 5.15 -11.08
CA THR A 277 -25.79 5.60 -12.34
C THR A 277 -26.06 4.42 -13.26
N ASP A 278 -25.08 3.53 -13.45
CA ASP A 278 -25.25 2.35 -14.30
C ASP A 278 -26.35 1.42 -13.77
N TYR A 279 -26.46 1.26 -12.46
CA TYR A 279 -27.55 0.54 -11.80
C TYR A 279 -28.91 1.21 -12.01
N LEU A 280 -28.98 2.53 -11.87
CA LEU A 280 -30.19 3.34 -12.07
C LEU A 280 -30.61 3.47 -13.53
N THR A 281 -29.81 2.97 -14.47
CA THR A 281 -30.23 2.84 -15.88
C THR A 281 -30.83 1.47 -16.19
N ARG A 282 -30.86 0.54 -15.22
CA ARG A 282 -31.43 -0.81 -15.38
C ARG A 282 -32.93 -0.81 -15.14
N THR A 283 -33.63 -1.79 -15.70
CA THR A 283 -35.11 -1.82 -15.65
C THR A 283 -35.70 -2.15 -14.29
N ASP A 284 -34.97 -2.88 -13.44
CA ASP A 284 -35.48 -3.53 -12.24
C ASP A 284 -34.63 -3.31 -10.99
N GLY A 285 -33.77 -2.30 -11.03
CA GLY A 285 -32.99 -1.86 -9.88
C GLY A 285 -33.74 -0.81 -9.06
N ALA A 286 -33.93 -1.09 -7.77
CA ALA A 286 -34.28 -0.11 -6.75
C ALA A 286 -33.03 0.20 -5.90
N LEU A 287 -32.75 1.49 -5.68
CA LEU A 287 -31.55 1.94 -4.96
C LEU A 287 -31.96 2.79 -3.75
N ILE A 288 -31.51 2.37 -2.59
CA ILE A 288 -31.61 3.13 -1.34
C ILE A 288 -30.21 3.56 -0.94
N VAL A 289 -30.04 4.82 -0.55
CA VAL A 289 -28.78 5.33 -0.02
C VAL A 289 -28.98 5.79 1.42
N VAL A 290 -28.06 5.38 2.29
CA VAL A 290 -27.88 5.89 3.65
C VAL A 290 -26.57 6.68 3.67
N ASP A 291 -26.66 7.99 3.86
CA ASP A 291 -25.51 8.90 3.98
C ASP A 291 -25.83 9.98 5.02
N THR A 292 -25.53 9.70 6.29
CA THR A 292 -25.81 10.64 7.38
C THR A 292 -24.70 11.68 7.59
N VAL A 293 -23.56 11.51 6.90
CA VAL A 293 -22.37 12.36 7.05
C VAL A 293 -22.32 13.46 5.99
N LYS A 294 -22.37 13.07 4.71
CA LYS A 294 -22.23 13.98 3.56
C LYS A 294 -23.57 14.26 2.88
N ARG A 295 -24.60 13.45 3.16
CA ARG A 295 -25.98 13.69 2.76
C ARG A 295 -26.07 13.94 1.25
N ASP A 296 -26.72 15.04 0.85
CA ASP A 296 -26.89 15.42 -0.55
C ASP A 296 -25.57 15.67 -1.30
N GLN A 297 -24.46 16.00 -0.63
CA GLN A 297 -23.19 16.34 -1.27
C GLN A 297 -22.64 15.17 -2.11
N THR A 298 -22.81 13.94 -1.63
CA THR A 298 -22.31 12.73 -2.30
C THR A 298 -23.19 12.38 -3.49
N VAL A 299 -24.50 12.27 -3.26
CA VAL A 299 -25.43 11.61 -4.21
C VAL A 299 -26.25 12.55 -5.09
N LYS A 300 -26.03 13.87 -5.01
CA LYS A 300 -26.74 14.87 -5.84
C LYS A 300 -26.91 14.44 -7.32
N PRO A 301 -25.90 13.90 -8.02
CA PRO A 301 -26.05 13.52 -9.43
C PRO A 301 -27.07 12.40 -9.68
N VAL A 302 -27.26 11.50 -8.71
CA VAL A 302 -28.11 10.32 -8.84
C VAL A 302 -29.41 10.43 -8.04
N LYS A 303 -29.58 11.50 -7.25
CA LYS A 303 -30.68 11.70 -6.29
C LYS A 303 -32.06 11.50 -6.90
N GLY A 304 -32.29 12.01 -8.12
CA GLY A 304 -33.56 11.87 -8.83
C GLY A 304 -33.93 10.43 -9.21
N GLY A 305 -32.99 9.49 -9.09
CA GLY A 305 -33.24 8.09 -9.33
C GLY A 305 -33.44 7.23 -8.08
N LEU A 306 -33.16 7.76 -6.88
CA LEU A 306 -33.19 6.98 -5.65
C LEU A 306 -34.63 6.63 -5.24
N THR A 307 -34.81 5.43 -4.72
CA THR A 307 -36.04 4.99 -4.06
C THR A 307 -36.21 5.67 -2.71
N LEU A 308 -35.11 5.76 -1.95
CA LEU A 308 -35.07 6.41 -0.64
C LEU A 308 -33.65 6.95 -0.41
N LEU A 309 -33.57 8.14 0.16
CA LEU A 309 -32.33 8.73 0.66
C LEU A 309 -32.50 9.00 2.15
N VAL A 310 -31.71 8.30 2.97
CA VAL A 310 -31.69 8.44 4.43
C VAL A 310 -30.48 9.29 4.82
N THR A 311 -30.73 10.39 5.52
CA THR A 311 -29.69 11.40 5.85
C THR A 311 -29.59 11.75 7.33
N GLU A 312 -30.50 11.24 8.15
CA GLU A 312 -30.53 11.46 9.59
C GLU A 312 -30.35 10.13 10.33
N ASP A 313 -29.65 10.16 11.46
CA ASP A 313 -29.24 8.96 12.20
C ASP A 313 -30.45 8.16 12.71
N ASP A 314 -31.43 8.82 13.34
CA ASP A 314 -32.66 8.16 13.85
C ASP A 314 -33.43 7.45 12.72
N HIS A 315 -33.42 8.01 11.51
CA HIS A 315 -34.07 7.41 10.34
C HIS A 315 -33.27 6.21 9.82
N ALA A 316 -31.94 6.26 9.88
CA ALA A 316 -31.09 5.14 9.50
C ALA A 316 -31.24 3.95 10.47
N GLU A 317 -31.32 4.20 11.77
CA GLU A 317 -31.61 3.17 12.78
C GLU A 317 -32.96 2.48 12.48
N ALA A 318 -34.04 3.27 12.39
CA ALA A 318 -35.37 2.74 12.07
C ALA A 318 -35.40 2.01 10.70
N PHE A 319 -34.65 2.50 9.71
CA PHE A 319 -34.54 1.86 8.40
C PHE A 319 -33.89 0.47 8.49
N PHE A 320 -32.80 0.31 9.23
CA PHE A 320 -32.15 -1.00 9.36
C PHE A 320 -33.03 -2.01 10.10
N ASP A 321 -33.77 -1.58 11.13
CA ASP A 321 -34.73 -2.43 11.83
C ASP A 321 -35.87 -2.86 10.90
N VAL A 322 -36.48 -1.93 10.15
CA VAL A 322 -37.53 -2.25 9.17
C VAL A 322 -37.01 -3.16 8.06
N LEU A 323 -35.77 -2.95 7.61
CA LEU A 323 -35.14 -3.80 6.61
C LEU A 323 -35.00 -5.25 7.12
N ALA A 324 -34.55 -5.43 8.36
CA ALA A 324 -34.37 -6.74 8.99
C ALA A 324 -35.69 -7.44 9.31
N GLU A 325 -36.65 -6.72 9.88
CA GLU A 325 -37.84 -7.30 10.50
C GLU A 325 -39.05 -7.37 9.56
N GLN A 326 -39.11 -6.53 8.54
CA GLN A 326 -40.28 -6.43 7.65
C GLN A 326 -39.93 -6.70 6.19
N VAL A 327 -38.93 -5.99 5.64
CA VAL A 327 -38.62 -6.05 4.20
C VAL A 327 -38.05 -7.41 3.81
N ILE A 328 -37.03 -7.90 4.52
CA ILE A 328 -36.43 -9.21 4.23
C ILE A 328 -37.48 -10.33 4.33
N PRO A 329 -38.25 -10.48 5.43
CA PRO A 329 -39.28 -11.51 5.54
C PRO A 329 -40.33 -11.43 4.42
N ALA A 330 -40.86 -10.24 4.14
CA ALA A 330 -41.88 -10.06 3.10
C ALA A 330 -41.37 -10.45 1.71
N ARG A 331 -40.12 -10.09 1.38
CA ARG A 331 -39.49 -10.44 0.11
C ARG A 331 -39.18 -11.93 0.00
N THR A 332 -38.70 -12.56 1.06
CA THR A 332 -38.47 -14.02 1.07
C THR A 332 -39.77 -14.81 0.90
N GLU A 333 -40.87 -14.35 1.51
CA GLU A 333 -42.19 -14.98 1.33
C GLU A 333 -42.69 -14.81 -0.12
N ALA A 334 -42.51 -13.64 -0.73
CA ALA A 334 -42.89 -13.39 -2.11
C ALA A 334 -42.11 -14.27 -3.09
N LEU A 335 -40.79 -14.41 -2.93
CA LEU A 335 -39.97 -15.31 -3.75
C LEU A 335 -40.38 -16.78 -3.54
N GLY A 336 -40.69 -17.18 -2.31
CA GLY A 336 -41.18 -18.52 -2.01
C GLY A 336 -42.50 -18.85 -2.71
N ARG A 337 -43.41 -17.89 -2.87
CA ARG A 337 -44.66 -18.06 -3.64
C ARG A 337 -44.43 -18.20 -5.15
N GLU A 338 -43.26 -17.82 -5.64
CA GLU A 338 -42.82 -18.00 -7.03
C GLU A 338 -41.91 -19.23 -7.20
N ASP A 339 -41.76 -20.07 -6.17
CA ASP A 339 -40.83 -21.20 -6.14
C ASP A 339 -39.36 -20.81 -6.41
N LEU A 340 -38.97 -19.60 -5.99
CA LEU A 340 -37.63 -19.05 -6.15
C LEU A 340 -36.87 -19.03 -4.81
N THR A 341 -35.63 -19.51 -4.80
CA THR A 341 -34.75 -19.48 -3.63
C THR A 341 -33.90 -18.21 -3.53
N GLU A 342 -33.78 -17.48 -4.65
CA GLU A 342 -33.09 -16.20 -4.75
C GLU A 342 -33.75 -15.34 -5.82
N TRP A 343 -33.48 -14.04 -5.80
CA TRP A 343 -33.98 -13.12 -6.82
C TRP A 343 -33.39 -13.46 -8.20
N MET A 344 -34.23 -13.43 -9.23
CA MET A 344 -33.83 -13.61 -10.62
C MET A 344 -34.52 -12.59 -11.52
N PRO A 345 -33.93 -12.23 -12.67
CA PRO A 345 -34.59 -11.39 -13.66
C PRO A 345 -35.99 -11.90 -14.01
N GLY A 346 -36.99 -11.01 -13.90
CA GLY A 346 -38.37 -11.30 -14.29
C GLY A 346 -39.31 -11.74 -13.16
N CYS A 347 -38.82 -11.97 -11.94
CA CYS A 347 -39.70 -12.20 -10.78
C CYS A 347 -40.52 -10.95 -10.41
N SER A 348 -41.48 -11.08 -9.49
CA SER A 348 -42.34 -9.95 -9.09
C SER A 348 -41.62 -8.83 -8.33
N LEU A 349 -40.41 -9.09 -7.82
CA LEU A 349 -39.65 -8.15 -7.01
C LEU A 349 -38.63 -7.35 -7.83
N SER A 350 -38.43 -6.09 -7.47
CA SER A 350 -37.25 -5.34 -7.92
C SER A 350 -36.01 -5.87 -7.21
N HIS A 351 -34.83 -5.85 -7.85
CA HIS A 351 -33.58 -6.04 -7.14
C HIS A 351 -33.31 -4.81 -6.27
N LEU A 352 -33.03 -5.01 -4.98
CA LEU A 352 -32.83 -3.89 -4.05
C LEU A 352 -31.35 -3.75 -3.71
N THR A 353 -30.77 -2.58 -3.93
CA THR A 353 -29.42 -2.25 -3.45
C THR A 353 -29.54 -1.24 -2.34
N VAL A 354 -28.92 -1.53 -1.19
CA VAL A 354 -28.82 -0.62 -0.06
C VAL A 354 -27.36 -0.19 0.05
N TRP A 355 -27.11 1.07 -0.25
CA TRP A 355 -25.79 1.66 -0.24
C TRP A 355 -25.60 2.51 1.00
N VAL A 356 -24.64 2.16 1.85
CA VAL A 356 -24.33 2.89 3.09
C VAL A 356 -22.97 3.55 2.93
N GLU A 357 -23.00 4.87 2.73
CA GLU A 357 -21.80 5.70 2.70
C GLU A 357 -21.26 5.94 4.11
N GLU A 358 -19.93 5.86 4.25
CA GLU A 358 -19.24 5.98 5.55
C GLU A 358 -19.88 5.11 6.64
N SER A 359 -20.03 3.82 6.35
CA SER A 359 -20.80 2.88 7.17
C SER A 359 -20.15 2.53 8.52
N ALA A 360 -19.03 3.16 8.89
CA ALA A 360 -18.34 2.93 10.15
C ALA A 360 -19.22 3.30 11.35
N ALA A 361 -20.08 4.32 11.21
CA ALA A 361 -21.06 4.69 12.24
C ALA A 361 -22.13 3.59 12.47
N TRP A 362 -22.38 2.76 11.46
CA TRP A 362 -23.52 1.82 11.42
C TRP A 362 -23.11 0.35 11.59
N SER A 363 -21.83 0.04 11.40
CA SER A 363 -21.32 -1.34 11.42
C SER A 363 -21.40 -2.05 12.77
N GLY A 364 -21.59 -1.29 13.86
CA GLY A 364 -21.92 -1.84 15.18
C GLY A 364 -23.41 -2.12 15.40
N HIS A 365 -24.29 -1.72 14.48
CA HIS A 365 -25.73 -1.84 14.63
C HIS A 365 -26.18 -3.31 14.52
N PRO A 366 -26.88 -3.88 15.52
CA PRO A 366 -27.27 -5.29 15.51
C PRO A 366 -28.10 -5.70 14.29
N ALA A 367 -29.02 -4.83 13.85
CA ALA A 367 -29.85 -5.12 12.67
C ALA A 367 -29.02 -5.18 11.39
N LEU A 368 -27.94 -4.39 11.25
CA LEU A 368 -27.13 -4.41 10.03
C LEU A 368 -26.41 -5.75 9.84
N VAL A 369 -25.95 -6.38 10.94
CA VAL A 369 -25.37 -7.73 10.90
C VAL A 369 -26.42 -8.74 10.46
N GLN A 370 -27.62 -8.70 11.04
CA GLN A 370 -28.73 -9.60 10.66
C GLN A 370 -29.16 -9.41 9.19
N VAL A 371 -29.20 -8.17 8.72
CA VAL A 371 -29.46 -7.84 7.32
C VAL A 371 -28.38 -8.46 6.44
N ALA A 372 -27.09 -8.27 6.74
CA ALA A 372 -26.01 -8.83 5.94
C ALA A 372 -26.04 -10.37 5.85
N GLU A 373 -26.52 -11.05 6.90
CA GLU A 373 -26.67 -12.50 6.90
C GLU A 373 -27.84 -13.00 6.04
N ARG A 374 -28.93 -12.23 5.94
CA ARG A 374 -30.22 -12.69 5.36
C ARG A 374 -30.60 -12.03 4.03
N ALA A 375 -30.03 -10.87 3.72
CA ALA A 375 -30.42 -10.01 2.60
C ALA A 375 -30.24 -10.67 1.23
N ARG A 376 -29.19 -11.48 1.05
CA ARG A 376 -28.85 -12.04 -0.27
C ARG A 376 -29.96 -12.88 -0.89
N SER A 377 -30.56 -13.79 -0.11
CA SER A 377 -31.66 -14.64 -0.60
C SER A 377 -32.95 -13.84 -0.85
N ALA A 378 -33.13 -12.72 -0.17
CA ALA A 378 -34.25 -11.79 -0.40
C ALA A 378 -34.06 -10.88 -1.64
N GLY A 379 -32.99 -11.06 -2.41
CA GLY A 379 -32.67 -10.20 -3.56
C GLY A 379 -32.24 -8.80 -3.17
N ILE A 380 -31.53 -8.68 -2.05
CA ILE A 380 -31.00 -7.41 -1.54
C ILE A 380 -29.46 -7.49 -1.50
N SER A 381 -28.79 -6.51 -2.11
CA SER A 381 -27.33 -6.34 -2.01
C SER A 381 -26.98 -5.14 -1.13
N LEU A 382 -26.16 -5.36 -0.11
CA LEU A 382 -25.54 -4.28 0.65
C LEU A 382 -24.27 -3.79 -0.05
N VAL A 383 -24.09 -2.48 -0.09
CA VAL A 383 -22.82 -1.84 -0.44
C VAL A 383 -22.38 -0.97 0.71
N LEU A 384 -21.30 -1.35 1.40
CA LEU A 384 -20.76 -0.62 2.54
C LEU A 384 -19.47 0.07 2.15
N SER A 385 -19.42 1.40 2.25
CA SER A 385 -18.21 2.16 1.98
C SER A 385 -17.59 2.66 3.29
N GLN A 386 -16.29 2.44 3.49
CA GLN A 386 -15.53 2.92 4.66
C GLN A 386 -14.09 3.24 4.27
N GLN A 387 -13.36 3.94 5.14
CA GLN A 387 -11.92 4.14 4.95
C GLN A 387 -11.09 2.94 5.44
N ARG A 388 -11.54 2.26 6.49
CA ARG A 388 -10.79 1.18 7.17
C ARG A 388 -11.71 0.10 7.71
N TRP A 389 -11.37 -1.17 7.47
CA TRP A 389 -12.13 -2.35 7.90
C TRP A 389 -11.52 -3.03 9.14
N THR A 390 -11.17 -2.22 10.13
CA THR A 390 -10.63 -2.70 11.41
C THR A 390 -11.72 -3.35 12.26
N HIS A 391 -11.33 -4.23 13.19
CA HIS A 391 -12.27 -5.01 14.01
C HIS A 391 -13.19 -4.14 14.89
N ASP A 392 -12.72 -2.97 15.31
CA ASP A 392 -13.49 -1.98 16.09
C ASP A 392 -14.53 -1.24 15.25
N ARG A 393 -14.31 -1.13 13.93
CA ARG A 393 -15.22 -0.46 13.00
C ARG A 393 -16.20 -1.41 12.34
N ALA A 394 -15.78 -2.63 12.03
CA ALA A 394 -16.62 -3.65 11.43
C ALA A 394 -16.35 -5.01 12.09
N PRO A 395 -17.32 -5.57 12.83
CA PRO A 395 -17.14 -6.86 13.48
C PRO A 395 -16.93 -7.97 12.44
N THR A 396 -16.21 -9.03 12.81
CA THR A 396 -15.91 -10.15 11.91
C THR A 396 -17.18 -10.79 11.34
N SER A 397 -18.26 -10.88 12.12
CA SER A 397 -19.56 -11.40 11.68
C SER A 397 -20.16 -10.60 10.53
N LEU A 398 -19.96 -9.28 10.51
CA LEU A 398 -20.36 -8.42 9.39
C LEU A 398 -19.42 -8.65 8.21
N ARG A 399 -18.11 -8.56 8.42
CA ARG A 399 -17.09 -8.67 7.35
C ARG A 399 -17.16 -9.99 6.59
N SER A 400 -17.48 -11.10 7.27
CA SER A 400 -17.59 -12.42 6.63
C SER A 400 -18.76 -12.56 5.67
N GLN A 401 -19.75 -11.64 5.68
CA GLN A 401 -20.88 -11.67 4.75
C GLN A 401 -20.56 -11.04 3.39
N PHE A 402 -19.42 -10.35 3.26
CA PHE A 402 -19.01 -9.66 2.03
C PHE A 402 -18.06 -10.54 1.24
N ALA A 403 -18.52 -11.00 0.08
CA ALA A 403 -17.69 -11.75 -0.87
C ALA A 403 -17.07 -10.85 -1.94
N THR A 404 -17.58 -9.62 -2.11
CA THR A 404 -16.98 -8.65 -3.03
C THR A 404 -16.22 -7.57 -2.26
N ASN A 405 -14.92 -7.46 -2.54
CA ASN A 405 -14.02 -6.49 -1.93
C ASN A 405 -13.49 -5.54 -3.00
N VAL A 406 -13.82 -4.26 -2.87
CA VAL A 406 -13.32 -3.19 -3.73
C VAL A 406 -12.35 -2.36 -2.89
N CYS A 407 -11.09 -2.31 -3.29
CA CYS A 407 -10.04 -1.62 -2.54
C CYS A 407 -9.35 -0.58 -3.40
N PHE A 408 -9.63 0.70 -3.14
CA PHE A 408 -8.92 1.84 -3.70
C PHE A 408 -7.61 2.10 -2.92
N GLY A 409 -6.89 3.15 -3.31
CA GLY A 409 -5.73 3.61 -2.55
C GLY A 409 -6.05 3.82 -1.05
N ILE A 410 -5.25 3.18 -0.20
CA ILE A 410 -5.33 3.29 1.27
C ILE A 410 -4.10 4.04 1.81
N ASP A 411 -4.15 4.44 3.09
CA ASP A 411 -3.00 5.09 3.74
C ASP A 411 -1.85 4.10 3.88
N SER A 412 -0.60 4.55 3.70
CA SER A 412 0.60 3.69 3.76
C SER A 412 0.81 3.01 5.13
N ARG A 413 0.11 3.47 6.17
CA ARG A 413 0.14 2.89 7.52
C ARG A 413 -0.94 1.82 7.75
N ASP A 414 -1.89 1.70 6.82
CA ASP A 414 -2.98 0.75 6.92
C ASP A 414 -2.58 -0.62 6.39
N ASP A 415 -3.09 -1.67 7.01
CA ASP A 415 -2.84 -3.05 6.60
C ASP A 415 -3.75 -3.43 5.41
N PRO A 416 -3.20 -3.70 4.20
CA PRO A 416 -3.99 -4.04 3.03
C PRO A 416 -4.80 -5.34 3.19
N SER A 417 -4.36 -6.26 4.07
CA SER A 417 -5.07 -7.52 4.34
C SER A 417 -6.42 -7.34 5.08
N LEU A 418 -6.69 -6.14 5.59
CA LEU A 418 -8.01 -5.80 6.13
C LEU A 418 -9.04 -5.50 5.02
N ALA A 419 -8.58 -5.09 3.83
CA ALA A 419 -9.43 -4.72 2.71
C ALA A 419 -9.49 -5.81 1.63
N LEU A 420 -8.36 -6.48 1.37
CA LEU A 420 -8.20 -7.56 0.39
C LEU A 420 -7.86 -8.88 1.09
N SER A 421 -8.04 -10.00 0.39
CA SER A 421 -7.56 -11.29 0.89
C SER A 421 -6.03 -11.33 0.94
N GLY A 422 -5.49 -12.12 1.87
CA GLY A 422 -4.04 -12.35 1.96
C GLY A 422 -3.46 -12.89 0.66
N GLU A 423 -4.19 -13.77 -0.04
CA GLU A 423 -3.77 -14.30 -1.34
C GLU A 423 -3.54 -13.21 -2.38
N THR A 424 -4.43 -12.23 -2.46
CA THR A 424 -4.31 -11.10 -3.39
C THR A 424 -3.13 -10.17 -3.02
N VAL A 425 -2.92 -9.94 -1.72
CA VAL A 425 -1.78 -9.13 -1.23
C VAL A 425 -0.45 -9.84 -1.50
N ASP A 426 -0.35 -11.13 -1.16
CA ASP A 426 0.82 -11.98 -1.40
C ASP A 426 1.16 -12.04 -2.91
N ALA A 427 0.13 -12.20 -3.76
CA ALA A 427 0.28 -12.23 -5.21
C ALA A 427 0.69 -10.87 -5.81
N GLY A 428 0.38 -9.78 -5.10
CA GLY A 428 1.04 -8.51 -5.32
C GLY A 428 0.23 -7.25 -5.39
N ALA A 429 -1.01 -7.30 -4.90
CA ALA A 429 -1.75 -6.09 -4.64
C ALA A 429 -1.08 -5.24 -3.55
N SER A 430 -0.89 -3.95 -3.85
CA SER A 430 -0.33 -2.96 -2.92
C SER A 430 -1.11 -1.64 -3.02
N PRO A 431 -2.38 -1.63 -2.57
CA PRO A 431 -3.21 -0.42 -2.61
C PRO A 431 -2.64 0.73 -1.76
N GLU A 432 -1.84 0.43 -0.75
CA GLU A 432 -1.16 1.39 0.11
C GLU A 432 -0.06 2.19 -0.61
N SER A 433 0.42 1.69 -1.74
CA SER A 433 1.37 2.41 -2.61
C SER A 433 0.71 3.55 -3.42
N TRP A 434 -0.63 3.59 -3.47
CA TRP A 434 -1.38 4.58 -4.26
C TRP A 434 -1.84 5.76 -3.42
N GLY A 435 -2.41 5.51 -2.23
CA GLY A 435 -3.05 6.53 -1.41
C GLY A 435 -4.01 7.41 -2.21
N SER A 436 -3.91 8.72 -2.05
CA SER A 436 -4.65 9.71 -2.86
C SER A 436 -3.91 10.13 -4.15
N SER A 437 -2.69 9.65 -4.38
CA SER A 437 -1.86 10.07 -5.51
C SER A 437 -2.27 9.44 -6.86
N LYS A 438 -2.96 8.29 -6.81
CA LYS A 438 -3.50 7.60 -7.99
C LYS A 438 -5.03 7.42 -7.88
N PRO A 439 -5.81 8.50 -8.00
CA PRO A 439 -7.26 8.43 -7.86
C PRO A 439 -7.89 7.53 -8.93
N GLY A 440 -8.81 6.69 -8.48
CA GLY A 440 -9.54 5.72 -9.30
C GLY A 440 -8.84 4.37 -9.46
N TYR A 441 -7.57 4.24 -9.05
CA TYR A 441 -6.92 2.93 -8.99
C TYR A 441 -7.57 2.07 -7.90
N LEU A 442 -7.82 0.82 -8.23
CA LEU A 442 -8.48 -0.12 -7.35
C LEU A 442 -8.11 -1.58 -7.66
N TYR A 443 -8.32 -2.44 -6.68
CA TYR A 443 -8.43 -3.89 -6.85
C TYR A 443 -9.87 -4.32 -6.61
N ILE A 444 -10.27 -5.42 -7.24
CA ILE A 444 -11.56 -6.06 -6.98
C ILE A 444 -11.42 -7.57 -6.83
N GLU A 445 -11.90 -8.06 -5.69
CA GLU A 445 -12.20 -9.47 -5.46
C GLU A 445 -13.70 -9.59 -5.57
N SER A 446 -14.21 -10.45 -6.45
CA SER A 446 -15.66 -10.62 -6.61
C SER A 446 -15.98 -12.00 -7.12
N PRO A 447 -17.10 -12.60 -6.68
CA PRO A 447 -17.67 -13.75 -7.37
C PRO A 447 -17.89 -13.42 -8.86
N GLY A 448 -17.49 -14.34 -9.74
CA GLY A 448 -17.52 -14.15 -11.19
C GLY A 448 -16.22 -13.59 -11.79
N ILE A 449 -15.26 -13.13 -10.98
CA ILE A 449 -13.91 -12.79 -11.45
C ILE A 449 -12.97 -13.94 -11.03
N PRO A 450 -12.24 -14.58 -11.98
CA PRO A 450 -11.27 -15.62 -11.64
C PRO A 450 -10.24 -15.10 -10.61
N THR A 451 -9.91 -15.90 -9.59
CA THR A 451 -9.04 -15.50 -8.47
C THR A 451 -7.67 -15.01 -8.93
N GLY A 452 -7.09 -15.65 -9.96
CA GLY A 452 -5.84 -15.20 -10.58
C GLY A 452 -5.90 -13.82 -11.26
N ARG A 453 -7.07 -13.18 -11.33
CA ARG A 453 -7.22 -11.79 -11.79
C ARG A 453 -7.36 -10.77 -10.67
N TRP A 454 -7.63 -11.19 -9.43
CA TRP A 454 -7.76 -10.29 -8.29
C TRP A 454 -6.54 -9.39 -8.03
N PRO A 455 -5.28 -9.83 -8.23
CA PRO A 455 -4.11 -8.96 -8.06
C PRO A 455 -3.84 -8.05 -9.27
N ILE A 456 -4.70 -8.04 -10.29
CA ILE A 456 -4.58 -7.15 -11.44
C ILE A 456 -5.23 -5.80 -11.08
N PRO A 457 -4.46 -4.70 -11.07
CA PRO A 457 -5.02 -3.39 -10.79
C PRO A 457 -5.98 -2.99 -11.91
N CYS A 458 -7.00 -2.25 -11.50
CA CYS A 458 -7.99 -1.65 -12.38
C CYS A 458 -8.04 -0.16 -12.11
N ARG A 459 -8.60 0.60 -13.06
CA ARG A 459 -8.95 2.00 -12.85
C ARG A 459 -10.41 2.25 -13.16
N SER A 460 -11.11 2.92 -12.25
CA SER A 460 -12.48 3.37 -12.45
C SER A 460 -12.53 4.48 -13.49
N GLU A 461 -13.60 4.50 -14.28
CA GLU A 461 -13.88 5.62 -15.17
C GLU A 461 -14.28 6.87 -14.39
N LEU A 462 -13.99 8.04 -14.96
CA LEU A 462 -14.35 9.34 -14.40
C LEU A 462 -15.41 10.00 -15.29
N ALA A 463 -16.56 10.32 -14.68
CA ALA A 463 -17.66 11.00 -15.34
C ALA A 463 -17.80 12.44 -14.85
N GLN A 464 -18.28 13.34 -15.71
CA GLN A 464 -18.81 14.61 -15.24
C GLN A 464 -20.14 14.37 -14.52
N ARG A 465 -20.34 15.05 -13.39
CA ARG A 465 -21.57 14.88 -12.58
C ARG A 465 -22.84 15.23 -13.36
N ALA A 466 -22.77 16.17 -14.30
CA ALA A 466 -23.89 16.53 -15.17
C ALA A 466 -24.28 15.37 -16.10
N ASP A 467 -23.30 14.64 -16.65
CA ASP A 467 -23.56 13.49 -17.53
C ASP A 467 -24.24 12.35 -16.78
N LEU A 468 -23.82 12.11 -15.52
CA LEU A 468 -24.46 11.13 -14.65
C LEU A 468 -25.92 11.49 -14.37
N ALA A 469 -26.19 12.76 -14.03
CA ALA A 469 -27.55 13.24 -13.81
C ALA A 469 -28.42 13.11 -15.06
N ALA A 470 -27.88 13.51 -16.23
CA ALA A 470 -28.57 13.38 -17.51
C ALA A 470 -28.89 11.92 -17.83
N ALA A 471 -27.98 10.98 -17.56
CA ALA A 471 -28.23 9.56 -17.75
C ALA A 471 -29.34 9.04 -16.81
N VAL A 472 -29.29 9.34 -15.51
CA VAL A 472 -30.33 8.91 -14.56
C VAL A 472 -31.70 9.46 -14.96
N THR A 473 -31.78 10.73 -15.34
CA THR A 473 -33.03 11.35 -15.80
C THR A 473 -33.51 10.72 -17.10
N GLY A 474 -32.64 10.62 -18.11
CA GLY A 474 -32.97 10.11 -19.45
C GLY A 474 -33.49 8.67 -19.47
N TRP A 475 -33.07 7.85 -18.51
CA TRP A 475 -33.51 6.46 -18.38
C TRP A 475 -34.64 6.24 -17.36
N THR A 476 -35.28 7.30 -16.88
CA THR A 476 -36.40 7.16 -15.91
C THR A 476 -37.59 6.41 -16.49
N ALA A 477 -37.90 6.59 -17.78
CA ALA A 477 -39.08 5.98 -18.41
C ALA A 477 -39.00 4.45 -18.56
N VAL A 478 -37.80 3.86 -18.55
CA VAL A 478 -37.62 2.40 -18.66
C VAL A 478 -37.58 1.69 -17.31
N ARG A 479 -37.46 2.45 -16.21
CA ARG A 479 -37.39 1.89 -14.87
C ARG A 479 -38.78 1.46 -14.40
N ARG A 480 -38.87 0.23 -13.92
CA ARG A 480 -40.06 -0.23 -13.21
C ARG A 480 -40.15 0.53 -11.87
N PRO A 481 -41.35 0.95 -11.46
CA PRO A 481 -41.58 1.41 -10.10
C PRO A 481 -41.18 0.33 -9.09
N LEU A 482 -40.90 0.75 -7.85
CA LEU A 482 -40.62 -0.18 -6.75
C LEU A 482 -41.77 -1.21 -6.64
N ASP A 483 -41.41 -2.48 -6.45
CA ASP A 483 -42.41 -3.53 -6.36
C ASP A 483 -43.36 -3.33 -5.15
N PRO A 484 -44.65 -3.70 -5.26
CA PRO A 484 -45.63 -3.44 -4.21
C PRO A 484 -45.33 -4.11 -2.86
N VAL A 485 -44.63 -5.24 -2.86
CA VAL A 485 -44.25 -5.98 -1.63
C VAL A 485 -43.25 -5.14 -0.85
N THR A 486 -42.19 -4.70 -1.51
CA THR A 486 -41.13 -3.89 -0.92
C THR A 486 -41.62 -2.50 -0.56
N ALA A 487 -42.44 -1.87 -1.41
CA ALA A 487 -43.04 -0.57 -1.13
C ALA A 487 -43.91 -0.59 0.14
N ARG A 488 -44.71 -1.64 0.32
CA ARG A 488 -45.54 -1.81 1.53
C ARG A 488 -44.69 -2.03 2.78
N ALA A 489 -43.67 -2.88 2.68
CA ALA A 489 -42.81 -3.18 3.82
C ALA A 489 -41.93 -1.98 4.23
N LEU A 490 -41.54 -1.12 3.27
CA LEU A 490 -40.80 0.11 3.55
C LEU A 490 -41.68 1.28 4.04
N ALA A 491 -43.00 1.19 3.91
CA ALA A 491 -43.93 2.29 4.23
C ALA A 491 -43.66 2.99 5.59
N PRO A 492 -43.28 2.29 6.68
CA PRO A 492 -42.98 2.94 7.96
C PRO A 492 -41.80 3.92 7.95
N VAL A 493 -40.87 3.74 7.01
CA VAL A 493 -39.64 4.55 6.86
C VAL A 493 -39.62 5.35 5.56
N MET A 494 -40.69 5.26 4.77
CA MET A 494 -40.88 6.14 3.63
C MET A 494 -41.35 7.52 4.11
N PRO A 495 -40.91 8.61 3.47
CA PRO A 495 -41.43 9.95 3.76
C PRO A 495 -42.95 9.95 3.60
N THR A 496 -43.67 10.31 4.66
CA THR A 496 -45.13 10.47 4.64
C THR A 496 -45.42 11.86 4.04
N ASP A 497 -46.12 11.90 2.91
CA ASP A 497 -46.63 13.06 2.18
C ASP A 497 -45.76 13.77 1.12
N THR A 498 -46.29 13.70 -0.11
CA THR A 498 -46.32 14.68 -1.20
C THR A 498 -45.48 15.95 -1.03
N VAL A 499 -44.26 15.92 -1.57
CA VAL A 499 -43.61 17.14 -2.05
C VAL A 499 -44.34 17.55 -3.33
N LYS A 500 -45.16 18.61 -3.25
CA LYS A 500 -45.56 19.38 -4.45
C LYS A 500 -44.28 19.69 -5.24
N PRO A 501 -44.27 19.52 -6.57
CA PRO A 501 -43.12 19.96 -7.36
C PRO A 501 -42.92 21.46 -7.08
N SER A 502 -41.81 21.80 -6.44
CA SER A 502 -41.37 23.19 -6.38
C SER A 502 -41.26 23.70 -7.82
N PRO A 503 -41.81 24.88 -8.14
CA PRO A 503 -41.62 25.48 -9.46
C PRO A 503 -40.11 25.58 -9.72
N GLY A 504 -39.69 25.19 -10.93
CA GLY A 504 -38.29 25.15 -11.32
C GLY A 504 -37.57 26.50 -11.07
N PRO A 505 -36.25 26.50 -10.87
CA PRO A 505 -35.52 27.73 -10.60
C PRO A 505 -35.62 28.67 -11.80
N GLN A 506 -36.17 29.87 -11.59
CA GLN A 506 -35.86 31.02 -12.43
C GLN A 506 -34.40 31.45 -12.19
N PRO A 507 -33.69 31.92 -13.23
CA PRO A 507 -32.26 32.16 -13.17
C PRO A 507 -31.96 33.34 -12.25
N ALA A 508 -31.19 33.09 -11.19
CA ALA A 508 -30.55 34.13 -10.40
C ALA A 508 -29.20 34.45 -11.07
N ALA A 509 -28.94 35.75 -11.20
CA ALA A 509 -27.80 36.32 -11.90
C ALA A 509 -26.45 35.89 -11.32
N ASP A 510 -25.48 35.80 -12.24
CA ASP A 510 -24.07 35.51 -12.03
C ASP A 510 -23.43 36.43 -10.98
N ASP A 511 -22.75 35.82 -10.02
CA ASP A 511 -21.57 36.38 -9.35
C ASP A 511 -20.51 35.28 -9.35
N ASP A 512 -19.77 35.22 -10.46
CA ASP A 512 -18.58 34.38 -10.64
C ASP A 512 -17.43 34.92 -9.77
N GLU A 513 -17.07 34.20 -8.71
CA GLU A 513 -15.72 34.23 -8.17
C GLU A 513 -14.98 32.97 -8.65
N ASP A 514 -14.23 33.15 -9.72
CA ASP A 514 -13.32 32.18 -10.32
C ASP A 514 -12.31 31.64 -9.29
N GLN A 515 -12.52 30.41 -8.81
CA GLN A 515 -11.42 29.59 -8.29
C GLN A 515 -10.82 28.78 -9.44
N GLU A 516 -9.66 29.25 -9.91
CA GLU A 516 -8.81 28.57 -10.89
C GLU A 516 -8.55 27.11 -10.49
N VAL A 517 -9.22 26.20 -11.19
CA VAL A 517 -8.83 24.79 -11.27
C VAL A 517 -7.58 24.72 -12.16
N PRO A 518 -6.48 24.06 -11.78
CA PRO A 518 -5.32 23.98 -12.66
C PRO A 518 -5.69 23.23 -13.93
N ALA A 519 -5.74 23.95 -15.05
CA ALA A 519 -5.98 23.38 -16.37
C ALA A 519 -4.82 22.45 -16.75
N MET A 520 -4.99 21.14 -16.62
CA MET A 520 -4.18 20.19 -17.37
C MET A 520 -4.65 20.23 -18.82
N ALA A 521 -3.86 20.91 -19.66
CA ALA A 521 -4.07 21.01 -21.10
C ALA A 521 -4.25 19.62 -21.71
N ALA A 522 -5.41 19.39 -22.34
CA ALA A 522 -5.64 18.25 -23.21
C ALA A 522 -4.61 18.28 -24.35
N ARG A 523 -3.63 17.38 -24.32
CA ARG A 523 -2.74 17.17 -25.45
C ARG A 523 -3.48 16.34 -26.51
N PRO A 524 -3.38 16.68 -27.80
CA PRO A 524 -4.01 15.90 -28.86
C PRO A 524 -3.51 14.45 -28.80
N GLY A 525 -4.45 13.50 -28.89
CA GLY A 525 -4.17 12.07 -28.78
C GLY A 525 -3.21 11.60 -29.86
N VAL A 526 -2.13 10.93 -29.44
CA VAL A 526 -1.19 10.27 -30.33
C VAL A 526 -1.80 8.94 -30.78
N ASN A 527 -1.72 8.66 -32.09
CA ASN A 527 -2.19 7.43 -32.70
C ASN A 527 -1.39 6.22 -32.15
N PRO A 528 -2.02 5.18 -31.57
CA PRO A 528 -1.33 4.03 -30.97
C PRO A 528 -0.45 3.18 -31.91
N ASN A 529 -0.48 3.46 -33.22
CA ASN A 529 0.29 2.72 -34.23
C ASN A 529 1.48 3.50 -34.79
N ASP A 530 1.76 4.72 -34.33
CA ASP A 530 2.95 5.47 -34.75
C ASP A 530 4.14 5.17 -33.81
N PRO A 531 5.28 4.70 -34.35
CA PRO A 531 6.53 4.67 -33.58
C PRO A 531 7.01 6.10 -33.27
N PRO A 532 7.63 6.36 -32.10
CA PRO A 532 8.11 7.69 -31.76
C PRO A 532 9.27 8.11 -32.67
N ASP A 533 9.11 9.24 -33.37
CA ASP A 533 10.06 9.75 -34.38
C ASP A 533 11.38 10.32 -33.83
N ASP A 534 11.54 10.43 -32.51
CA ASP A 534 12.63 11.23 -31.90
C ASP A 534 13.64 10.43 -31.06
N VAL A 535 13.70 9.09 -31.19
CA VAL A 535 14.67 8.27 -30.45
C VAL A 535 15.65 7.64 -31.44
N ASP A 536 16.88 8.17 -31.49
CA ASP A 536 17.99 7.55 -32.20
C ASP A 536 18.47 6.30 -31.44
N PRO A 537 18.24 5.09 -31.96
CA PRO A 537 18.61 3.85 -31.28
C PRO A 537 20.13 3.58 -31.28
N SER A 538 20.94 4.47 -31.88
CA SER A 538 22.40 4.35 -31.92
C SER A 538 23.14 5.20 -30.87
N GLN A 539 22.42 5.99 -30.06
CA GLN A 539 23.04 6.85 -29.05
C GLN A 539 23.36 6.06 -27.75
N GLU A 540 24.63 6.02 -27.34
CA GLU A 540 25.03 5.41 -26.06
C GLU A 540 24.49 6.20 -24.87
N LEU A 541 23.85 5.48 -23.93
CA LEU A 541 23.32 6.02 -22.69
C LEU A 541 24.47 6.43 -21.75
N ASP A 542 24.49 7.69 -21.32
CA ASP A 542 25.40 8.17 -20.28
C ASP A 542 25.00 7.56 -18.93
N THR A 543 25.80 6.60 -18.46
CA THR A 543 25.58 5.83 -17.23
C THR A 543 26.36 6.39 -16.04
N THR A 544 26.88 7.62 -16.13
CA THR A 544 27.72 8.17 -15.06
C THR A 544 26.85 8.70 -13.91
N PRO A 545 26.86 8.09 -12.71
CA PRO A 545 26.05 8.58 -11.60
C PRO A 545 26.70 9.86 -11.06
N THR A 546 26.04 11.00 -11.21
CA THR A 546 26.43 12.21 -10.50
C THR A 546 25.63 12.29 -9.20
N PRO A 547 26.19 11.93 -8.03
CA PRO A 547 25.46 11.97 -6.78
C PRO A 547 25.19 13.42 -6.36
N ARG A 548 23.96 13.90 -6.53
CA ARG A 548 23.49 15.08 -5.81
C ARG A 548 23.27 14.69 -4.36
N ARG A 549 24.20 15.10 -3.49
CA ARG A 549 24.04 14.98 -2.02
C ARG A 549 22.95 15.94 -1.56
N PHE A 550 21.80 15.40 -1.17
CA PHE A 550 20.89 16.10 -0.26
C PHE A 550 21.38 15.87 1.18
N SER A 551 21.50 16.96 1.95
CA SER A 551 21.93 16.89 3.35
C SER A 551 20.71 16.58 4.22
N LEU A 552 20.54 15.31 4.61
CA LEU A 552 19.58 14.89 5.65
C LEU A 552 20.17 15.18 7.03
N ALA A 553 20.02 16.42 7.51
CA ALA A 553 20.21 16.71 8.92
C ALA A 553 18.93 16.31 9.67
N LEU A 554 18.95 15.19 10.40
CA LEU A 554 17.90 14.85 11.35
C LEU A 554 17.89 15.91 12.47
N PRO A 555 16.73 16.40 12.92
CA PRO A 555 16.65 17.37 14.01
C PRO A 555 17.23 16.73 15.29
N GLN A 556 18.25 17.37 15.88
CA GLN A 556 18.77 16.97 17.17
C GLN A 556 17.69 17.20 18.24
N GLN A 557 17.39 16.16 19.01
CA GLN A 557 16.44 16.23 20.11
C GLN A 557 16.91 17.30 21.12
N SER A 558 16.09 18.32 21.31
CA SER A 558 16.35 19.39 22.29
C SER A 558 16.34 18.86 23.73
N SER A 559 16.91 19.60 24.68
CA SER A 559 16.89 19.16 26.09
C SER A 559 15.45 19.14 26.63
N PRO A 560 15.10 18.23 27.57
CA PRO A 560 13.72 18.11 28.08
C PRO A 560 13.18 19.38 28.75
N GLU A 561 14.05 20.21 29.30
CA GLU A 561 13.67 21.50 29.91
C GLU A 561 13.38 22.55 28.84
N HIS A 562 14.18 22.59 27.77
CA HIS A 562 13.98 23.48 26.65
C HIS A 562 12.69 23.14 25.88
N ALA A 563 12.42 21.86 25.64
CA ALA A 563 11.20 21.40 24.99
C ALA A 563 9.93 21.78 25.79
N ARG A 564 9.99 21.73 27.13
CA ARG A 564 8.89 22.18 27.99
C ARG A 564 8.69 23.70 27.95
N ALA A 565 9.78 24.47 27.84
CA ALA A 565 9.70 25.92 27.69
C ALA A 565 9.01 26.30 26.37
N ILE A 566 9.42 25.68 25.25
CA ILE A 566 8.81 25.87 23.93
C ILE A 566 7.31 25.52 23.97
N LEU A 567 6.94 24.41 24.60
CA LEU A 567 5.53 24.02 24.73
C LEU A 567 4.70 25.06 25.52
N ARG A 568 5.24 25.59 26.62
CA ARG A 568 4.55 26.62 27.41
C ARG A 568 4.40 27.92 26.64
N GLU A 569 5.46 28.38 25.97
CA GLU A 569 5.44 29.58 25.14
C GLU A 569 4.41 29.46 24.01
N HIS A 570 4.36 28.31 23.35
CA HIS A 570 3.41 28.04 22.27
C HIS A 570 1.95 28.05 22.76
N ILE A 571 1.66 27.44 23.92
CA ILE A 571 0.32 27.48 24.52
C ILE A 571 -0.07 28.91 24.92
N SER A 572 0.87 29.70 25.45
CA SER A 572 0.64 31.11 25.77
C SER A 572 0.41 31.96 24.51
N ALA A 573 1.11 31.69 23.41
CA ALA A 573 0.89 32.36 22.13
C ALA A 573 -0.49 32.04 21.55
N LEU A 574 -0.94 30.78 21.61
CA LEU A 574 -2.28 30.38 21.21
C LEU A 574 -3.36 31.09 22.05
N ALA A 575 -3.13 31.23 23.36
CA ALA A 575 -4.01 31.99 24.24
C ALA A 575 -4.12 33.47 23.82
N ALA A 576 -2.98 34.10 23.48
CA ALA A 576 -2.91 35.49 23.04
C ALA A 576 -3.59 35.71 21.67
N GLN A 577 -3.59 34.70 20.80
CA GLN A 577 -4.28 34.68 19.52
C GLN A 577 -5.80 34.40 19.64
N GLY A 578 -6.30 34.23 20.87
CA GLY A 578 -7.73 34.06 21.14
C GLY A 578 -8.22 32.61 21.13
N HIS A 579 -7.33 31.63 21.00
CA HIS A 579 -7.71 30.21 21.11
C HIS A 579 -8.07 29.87 22.56
N THR A 580 -9.19 29.16 22.74
CA THR A 580 -9.72 28.78 24.06
C THR A 580 -9.51 27.30 24.37
N GLU A 581 -9.15 26.49 23.37
CA GLU A 581 -8.94 25.05 23.48
C GLU A 581 -7.72 24.60 22.65
N VAL A 582 -7.06 23.54 23.10
CA VAL A 582 -5.92 22.92 22.40
C VAL A 582 -6.02 21.39 22.46
N ARG A 583 -5.71 20.74 21.35
CA ARG A 583 -5.59 19.27 21.24
C ARG A 583 -4.14 18.88 20.94
N PRO A 584 -3.70 17.67 21.30
CA PRO A 584 -2.38 17.17 20.93
C PRO A 584 -2.09 17.21 19.42
N ALA A 585 -3.14 17.08 18.58
CA ALA A 585 -3.03 17.18 17.13
C ALA A 585 -2.66 18.59 16.65
N ASP A 586 -3.00 19.63 17.42
CA ASP A 586 -2.76 21.03 17.07
C ASP A 586 -1.33 21.48 17.43
N LEU A 587 -0.52 20.58 18.02
CA LEU A 587 0.84 20.87 18.52
C LEU A 587 1.93 20.15 17.71
N GLY A 588 1.65 19.88 16.44
CA GLY A 588 2.61 19.27 15.50
C GLY A 588 3.90 20.07 15.35
N ASP A 589 3.80 21.41 15.36
CA ASP A 589 4.94 22.32 15.25
C ASP A 589 5.87 22.22 16.47
N VAL A 590 5.33 21.99 17.66
CA VAL A 590 6.12 21.77 18.88
C VAL A 590 6.89 20.45 18.79
N LEU A 591 6.30 19.39 18.23
CA LEU A 591 6.98 18.12 18.02
C LEU A 591 8.11 18.25 16.98
N ALA A 592 7.86 18.97 15.88
CA ALA A 592 8.85 19.25 14.85
C ALA A 592 10.02 20.10 15.38
N ALA A 593 9.75 21.11 16.20
CA ALA A 593 10.77 21.99 16.77
C ALA A 593 11.61 21.32 17.88
N THR A 594 11.03 20.39 18.63
CA THR A 594 11.69 19.81 19.81
C THR A 594 12.32 18.43 19.54
N GLY A 595 11.87 17.73 18.50
CA GLY A 595 12.31 16.37 18.15
C GLY A 595 11.73 15.28 19.07
N TYR A 596 10.70 15.59 19.86
CA TYR A 596 10.04 14.65 20.77
C TYR A 596 8.86 13.92 20.12
N THR A 597 8.43 12.82 20.75
CA THR A 597 7.30 11.99 20.26
C THR A 597 5.97 12.42 20.87
N ALA A 598 4.86 12.03 20.24
CA ALA A 598 3.51 12.27 20.75
C ALA A 598 3.29 11.74 22.19
N LYS A 599 3.99 10.66 22.58
CA LYS A 599 3.95 10.11 23.94
C LYS A 599 4.51 11.09 24.98
N TRP A 600 5.59 11.81 24.64
CA TRP A 600 6.14 12.86 25.51
C TRP A 600 5.17 14.03 25.63
N LEU A 601 4.57 14.46 24.52
CA LEU A 601 3.62 15.57 24.48
C LEU A 601 2.40 15.30 25.37
N SER A 602 1.81 14.11 25.31
CA SER A 602 0.69 13.75 26.19
C SER A 602 1.05 13.82 27.67
N LYS A 603 2.27 13.43 28.04
CA LYS A 603 2.76 13.54 29.42
C LYS A 603 3.00 15.00 29.82
N ALA A 604 3.59 15.80 28.94
CA ALA A 604 3.85 17.21 29.18
C ALA A 604 2.55 18.02 29.30
N LEU A 605 1.52 17.72 28.50
CA LEU A 605 0.18 18.33 28.62
C LEU A 605 -0.49 17.95 29.94
N ALA A 606 -0.36 16.70 30.39
CA ALA A 606 -0.86 16.29 31.71
C ALA A 606 -0.13 17.04 32.84
N GLU A 607 1.18 17.23 32.76
CA GLU A 607 1.96 18.02 33.72
C GLU A 607 1.46 19.49 33.80
N LEU A 608 1.05 20.08 32.66
CA LEU A 608 0.49 21.43 32.58
C LEU A 608 -0.95 21.57 33.14
N THR A 609 -1.60 20.47 33.48
CA THR A 609 -2.89 20.46 34.19
C THR A 609 -2.77 20.38 35.73
N ALA A 610 -1.62 19.91 36.24
CA ALA A 610 -1.46 19.55 37.66
C ALA A 610 -0.25 20.24 38.37
N GLY A 611 0.56 21.04 37.67
CA GLY A 611 1.74 21.71 38.23
C GLY A 611 1.46 23.01 39.00
N ASN A 612 2.49 23.59 39.63
CA ASN A 612 2.43 24.83 40.44
C ASN A 612 1.88 26.07 39.72
N GLN A 613 1.77 26.03 38.39
CA GLN A 613 1.10 27.04 37.56
C GLN A 613 0.37 26.32 36.42
N PRO A 614 -0.90 25.91 36.62
CA PRO A 614 -1.66 25.20 35.60
C PRO A 614 -2.02 26.18 34.47
N LEU A 615 -1.69 25.80 33.23
CA LEU A 615 -2.05 26.55 32.02
C LEU A 615 -3.25 25.93 31.29
N LEU A 616 -3.58 24.69 31.64
CA LEU A 616 -4.59 23.88 30.95
C LEU A 616 -5.54 23.24 31.95
N MET A 617 -6.79 23.04 31.53
CA MET A 617 -7.80 22.24 32.23
C MET A 617 -8.35 21.16 31.30
N ALA A 618 -8.31 19.89 31.72
CA ALA A 618 -8.86 18.81 30.91
C ALA A 618 -10.40 18.88 30.86
N ILE A 619 -10.98 18.88 29.65
CA ILE A 619 -12.44 19.03 29.46
C ILE A 619 -13.14 17.65 29.40
N ASN A 620 -12.47 16.60 28.93
CA ASN A 620 -13.06 15.28 28.68
C ASN A 620 -12.02 14.16 28.47
N ARG A 621 -12.50 12.90 28.47
CA ARG A 621 -11.71 11.66 28.32
C ARG A 621 -11.00 11.49 26.96
N ASN A 622 -11.28 12.38 25.99
CA ASN A 622 -10.76 12.32 24.61
C ASN A 622 -9.56 13.27 24.35
N GLY A 623 -8.91 13.79 25.39
CA GLY A 623 -7.66 14.54 25.25
C GLY A 623 -7.79 15.98 24.76
N ARG A 624 -8.92 16.67 25.02
CA ARG A 624 -9.02 18.13 24.82
C ARG A 624 -8.71 18.89 26.10
N TYR A 625 -7.98 19.99 25.96
CA TYR A 625 -7.60 20.86 27.06
C TYR A 625 -8.12 22.28 26.82
N ARG A 626 -8.79 22.87 27.81
CA ARG A 626 -9.15 24.29 27.82
C ARG A 626 -7.94 25.09 28.28
N ILE A 627 -7.59 26.12 27.54
CA ILE A 627 -6.51 27.04 27.92
C ILE A 627 -7.04 27.96 29.03
N LEU A 628 -6.35 27.97 30.17
CA LEU A 628 -6.68 28.86 31.28
C LEU A 628 -6.10 30.24 30.96
N ARG A 629 -6.96 31.26 30.82
CA ARG A 629 -6.49 32.64 30.65
C ARG A 629 -5.69 33.02 31.90
N THR A 630 -4.40 33.27 31.70
CA THR A 630 -3.57 33.93 32.70
C THR A 630 -4.11 35.36 32.86
N ALA A 631 -4.36 35.76 34.11
CA ALA A 631 -4.76 37.12 34.45
C ALA A 631 -3.62 38.12 34.15
#